data_AF-A0A2U2DRG9-F1
#
_entry.id   AF-A0A2U2DRG9-F1
#
_cell.length_a   1.000
_cell.length_b   1.000
_cell.length_c   1.000
_cell.angle_alpha   90.00
_cell.angle_beta   90.00
_cell.angle_gamma   90.00
#
_symmetry.space_group_name_H-M   'P 1'
#
loop_
_entity.id
_entity.type
_entity.pdbx_description
1 polymer ?
#
loop_
_entity_poly.entity_id
_entity_poly.type
_entity_poly.pdbx_seq_one_letter_code
_entity_poly.pdbx_strand_id
1 'polypeptide(L)'
;MQVEIKGKPPKDPQGRVLAIEAAAKAICQSAGTDPADAVMMLMTAACHLYTVHSGKSSADSITHLAHSLGCATVAADDFFKLKTVKVQP
;
A
#
# COMPACT_ATOMS: atom_id res chain seq x y z
N MET A 1 -2.91 -15.15 16.47
CA MET A 1 -2.03 -14.00 16.20
C MET A 1 -2.66 -12.77 16.85
N GLN A 2 -1.90 -12.02 17.63
CA GLN A 2 -2.37 -10.78 18.28
C GLN A 2 -1.56 -9.62 17.70
N VAL A 3 -2.25 -8.61 17.16
CA VAL A 3 -1.62 -7.41 16.59
C VAL A 3 -1.86 -6.26 17.55
N GLU A 4 -0.78 -5.69 18.09
CA GLU A 4 -0.84 -4.52 18.97
C GLU A 4 -0.25 -3.31 18.24
N ILE A 5 -1.08 -2.30 17.96
CA ILE A 5 -0.62 -1.05 17.35
C ILE A 5 -0.26 -0.08 18.49
N LYS A 6 1.03 0.19 18.68
CA LYS A 6 1.52 1.16 19.67
C LYS A 6 1.64 2.54 19.02
N GLY A 7 1.08 3.57 19.67
CA GLY A 7 1.13 4.96 19.22
C GLY A 7 -0.18 5.50 18.64
N LYS A 8 -0.21 6.80 18.31
CA LYS A 8 -1.37 7.42 17.64
C LYS A 8 -1.25 7.21 16.12
N PRO A 9 -2.32 6.76 15.44
CA PRO A 9 -2.33 6.71 13.99
C PRO A 9 -2.01 8.09 13.39
N PRO A 10 -1.19 8.16 12.32
CA PRO A 10 -0.98 9.40 11.59
C PRO A 10 -2.32 9.99 11.11
N LYS A 11 -2.46 11.31 11.20
CA LYS A 11 -3.70 12.00 10.82
C LYS A 11 -3.77 12.30 9.33
N ASP A 12 -2.62 12.57 8.72
CA ASP A 12 -2.51 12.86 7.30
C ASP A 12 -2.54 11.57 6.47
N PRO A 13 -3.01 11.61 5.21
CA PRO A 13 -3.08 10.44 4.34
C PRO A 13 -1.70 9.81 4.07
N GLN A 14 -0.67 10.63 3.85
CA GLN A 14 0.68 10.17 3.52
C GLN A 14 1.29 9.36 4.66
N GLY A 15 1.22 9.87 5.89
CA GLY A 15 1.70 9.19 7.09
C GLY A 15 0.99 7.85 7.32
N ARG A 16 -0.31 7.76 7.01
CA ARG A 16 -1.05 6.49 7.08
C ARG A 16 -0.53 5.47 6.07
N VAL A 17 -0.25 5.88 4.84
CA VAL A 17 0.34 5.02 3.81
C VAL A 17 1.73 4.52 4.25
N LEU A 18 2.60 5.41 4.73
CA LEU A 18 3.93 5.07 5.21
C LEU A 18 3.91 4.11 6.42
N ALA A 19 2.95 4.28 7.33
CA ALA A 19 2.78 3.38 8.46
C ALA A 19 2.37 1.97 8.03
N ILE A 20 1.45 1.86 7.04
CA ILE A 20 1.02 0.57 6.47
C ILE A 20 2.19 -0.10 5.75
N GLU A 21 2.94 0.65 4.94
CA GLU A 21 4.12 0.16 4.24
C GLU A 21 5.18 -0.37 5.21
N ALA A 22 5.49 0.39 6.27
CA ALA A 22 6.45 0.00 7.29
C ALA A 22 6.03 -1.29 8.02
N ALA A 23 4.74 -1.41 8.37
CA ALA A 23 4.21 -2.61 9.01
C ALA A 23 4.30 -3.84 8.09
N ALA A 24 3.92 -3.70 6.82
CA ALA A 24 3.96 -4.80 5.85
C ALA A 24 5.40 -5.25 5.57
N LYS A 25 6.35 -4.30 5.44
CA LYS A 25 7.78 -4.59 5.32
C LYS A 25 8.33 -5.34 6.54
N ALA A 26 7.97 -4.90 7.75
CA ALA A 26 8.39 -5.56 8.98
C ALA A 26 7.89 -7.01 9.07
N ILE A 27 6.67 -7.28 8.61
CA ILE A 27 6.13 -8.64 8.53
C ILE A 27 6.97 -9.50 7.57
N CYS A 28 7.24 -9.03 6.35
CA CYS A 28 8.07 -9.76 5.37
C CYS A 28 9.46 -10.09 5.93
N GLN A 29 10.11 -9.08 6.51
CA GLN A 29 11.42 -9.23 7.12
C GLN A 29 11.41 -10.27 8.25
N SER A 30 10.38 -10.23 9.12
CA SER A 30 10.24 -11.21 10.21
C SER A 30 9.98 -12.64 9.71
N ALA A 31 9.36 -12.78 8.53
CA ALA A 31 9.09 -14.06 7.88
C ALA A 31 10.26 -14.55 7.01
N GLY A 32 11.33 -13.76 6.87
CA GLY A 32 12.47 -14.09 6.00
C GLY A 32 12.17 -13.97 4.51
N THR A 33 11.17 -13.18 4.12
CA THR A 33 10.80 -12.96 2.70
C THR A 33 11.24 -11.59 2.21
N ASP A 34 11.17 -11.38 0.89
CA ASP A 34 11.54 -10.11 0.29
C ASP A 34 10.56 -9.01 0.76
N PRO A 35 11.04 -7.86 1.27
CA PRO A 35 10.18 -6.71 1.57
C PRO A 35 9.34 -6.23 0.38
N ALA A 36 9.73 -6.52 -0.86
CA ALA A 36 8.93 -6.26 -2.06
C ALA A 36 7.62 -7.08 -2.08
N ASP A 37 7.60 -8.26 -1.47
CA ASP A 37 6.40 -9.10 -1.34
C ASP A 37 5.29 -8.41 -0.53
N ALA A 38 5.65 -7.43 0.30
CA ALA A 38 4.71 -6.58 1.03
C ALA A 38 3.70 -5.91 0.09
N VAL A 39 4.16 -5.44 -1.07
CA VAL A 39 3.30 -4.79 -2.06
C VAL A 39 2.28 -5.77 -2.60
N MET A 40 2.71 -6.99 -2.91
CA MET A 40 1.82 -8.01 -3.45
C MET A 40 0.79 -8.47 -2.41
N MET A 41 1.19 -8.61 -1.14
CA MET A 41 0.27 -8.90 -0.04
C MET A 41 -0.78 -7.81 0.16
N LEU A 42 -0.37 -6.54 0.14
CA LEU A 42 -1.29 -5.40 0.27
C LEU A 42 -2.31 -5.34 -0.88
N MET A 43 -1.86 -5.58 -2.13
CA MET A 43 -2.77 -5.66 -3.28
C MET A 43 -3.74 -6.83 -3.18
N THR A 44 -3.26 -8.00 -2.74
CA THR A 44 -4.10 -9.19 -2.54
C THR A 44 -5.17 -8.92 -1.47
N ALA A 45 -4.78 -8.31 -0.35
CA ALA A 45 -5.72 -7.92 0.71
C ALA A 45 -6.75 -6.90 0.21
N ALA A 46 -6.36 -5.91 -0.59
CA ALA A 46 -7.27 -4.94 -1.17
C ALA A 46 -8.31 -5.60 -2.10
N CYS A 47 -7.86 -6.53 -2.96
CA CYS A 47 -8.75 -7.30 -3.83
C CYS A 47 -9.74 -8.15 -3.02
N HIS A 48 -9.26 -8.83 -1.98
CA HIS A 48 -10.10 -9.62 -1.09
C HIS A 48 -11.16 -8.76 -0.38
N LEU A 49 -10.76 -7.65 0.25
CA LEU A 49 -11.68 -6.74 0.94
C LEU A 49 -12.72 -6.15 -0.02
N TYR A 50 -12.32 -5.75 -1.22
CA TYR A 50 -13.26 -5.24 -2.22
C TYR A 50 -14.29 -6.29 -2.62
N THR A 51 -13.84 -7.53 -2.84
CA THR A 51 -14.73 -8.65 -3.18
C THR A 51 -15.73 -8.92 -2.06
N VAL A 52 -15.27 -8.94 -0.82
CA VAL A 52 -16.10 -9.21 0.36
C VAL A 52 -17.14 -8.11 0.59
N HIS A 53 -16.80 -6.84 0.36
CA HIS A 53 -17.65 -5.72 0.74
C HIS A 53 -18.47 -5.10 -0.40
N SER A 54 -18.07 -5.28 -1.67
CA SER A 54 -18.74 -4.61 -2.79
C SER A 54 -20.02 -5.33 -3.24
N GLY A 55 -20.11 -6.66 -3.05
CA GLY A 55 -21.18 -7.48 -3.61
C GLY A 55 -21.23 -7.47 -5.15
N LYS A 56 -20.21 -6.93 -5.81
CA LYS A 56 -20.15 -6.79 -7.27
C LYS A 56 -19.60 -8.04 -7.92
N SER A 57 -19.81 -8.14 -9.24
CA SER A 57 -19.18 -9.20 -10.04
C SER A 57 -17.65 -9.06 -10.03
N SER A 58 -16.96 -10.16 -10.31
CA SER A 58 -15.50 -10.12 -10.47
C SER A 58 -15.06 -9.19 -11.61
N ALA A 59 -15.85 -9.08 -12.68
CA ALA A 59 -15.55 -8.19 -13.81
C ALA A 59 -15.59 -6.70 -13.40
N ASP A 60 -16.59 -6.31 -12.62
CA ASP A 60 -16.68 -4.95 -12.07
C ASP A 60 -15.53 -4.68 -11.09
N SER A 61 -15.18 -5.70 -10.30
CA SER A 61 -14.10 -5.61 -9.31
C SER A 61 -12.75 -5.38 -9.97
N ILE A 62 -12.45 -6.10 -11.05
CA ILE A 62 -11.22 -5.91 -11.84
C ILE A 62 -11.13 -4.47 -12.36
N THR A 63 -12.21 -3.95 -12.93
CA THR A 63 -12.24 -2.59 -13.48
C THR A 63 -12.01 -1.53 -12.40
N HIS A 64 -12.67 -1.68 -11.24
CA HIS A 64 -12.50 -0.77 -10.12
C HIS A 64 -11.10 -0.84 -9.48
N LEU A 65 -10.51 -2.02 -9.39
CA LEU A 65 -9.16 -2.21 -8.88
C LEU A 65 -8.13 -1.59 -9.84
N ALA A 66 -8.29 -1.78 -11.15
CA ALA A 66 -7.44 -1.15 -12.17
C ALA A 66 -7.50 0.37 -12.10
N HIS A 67 -8.70 0.95 -11.98
CA HIS A 67 -8.88 2.39 -11.78
C HIS A 67 -8.19 2.87 -10.50
N SER A 68 -8.37 2.15 -9.39
CA SER A 68 -7.77 2.51 -8.09
C SER A 68 -6.24 2.45 -8.14
N LEU A 69 -5.66 1.47 -8.85
CA LEU A 69 -4.22 1.38 -9.09
C LEU A 69 -3.70 2.56 -9.92
N GLY A 70 -4.46 2.99 -10.94
CA GLY A 70 -4.16 4.21 -11.71
C GLY A 70 -4.10 5.45 -10.82
N CYS A 71 -5.12 5.66 -9.97
CA CYS A 71 -5.13 6.76 -9.00
C CYS A 71 -3.95 6.69 -8.01
N ALA A 72 -3.64 5.49 -7.52
CA ALA A 72 -2.52 5.27 -6.59
C ALA A 72 -1.17 5.58 -7.24
N THR A 73 -1.01 5.26 -8.54
CA THR A 73 0.20 5.57 -9.30
C THR A 73 0.43 7.08 -9.39
N VAL A 74 -0.62 7.85 -9.72
CA VAL A 74 -0.54 9.32 -9.75
C VAL A 74 -0.22 9.89 -8.37
N ALA A 75 -0.90 9.40 -7.33
CA ALA A 75 -0.65 9.85 -5.96
C ALA A 75 0.78 9.54 -5.48
N ALA A 76 1.35 8.40 -5.89
CA ALA A 76 2.72 8.03 -5.56
C ALA A 76 3.73 9.01 -6.17
N ASP A 77 3.50 9.45 -7.41
CA ASP A 77 4.34 10.44 -8.11
C ASP A 77 4.37 11.78 -7.36
N ASP A 78 3.23 12.19 -6.81
CA ASP A 78 3.12 13.40 -5.99
C ASP A 78 3.74 13.24 -4.60
N PHE A 79 3.60 12.08 -3.96
CA PHE A 79 4.09 11.83 -2.60
C PHE A 79 5.59 11.57 -2.52
N PHE A 80 6.15 10.84 -3.48
CA PHE A 80 7.55 10.41 -3.47
C PHE A 80 8.33 11.14 -4.56
N LYS A 81 8.31 12.47 -4.52
CA LYS A 81 9.19 13.27 -5.39
C LYS A 81 10.63 12.82 -5.17
N LEU A 82 11.24 12.26 -6.21
CA LEU A 82 12.67 11.94 -6.22
C LEU A 82 13.41 13.19 -5.74
N LYS A 83 14.28 13.04 -4.73
CA LYS A 83 15.17 14.15 -4.33
C LYS A 83 15.86 14.65 -5.59
N THR A 84 15.75 15.93 -5.90
CA THR A 84 16.58 16.56 -6.94
C THR A 84 18.03 16.25 -6.62
N VAL A 85 18.62 15.34 -7.40
CA VAL A 85 20.05 15.06 -7.33
C VAL A 85 20.74 16.33 -7.81
N LYS A 86 21.45 17.03 -6.92
CA LYS A 86 22.38 18.06 -7.35
C LYS A 86 23.48 17.35 -8.13
N VAL A 87 23.40 17.40 -9.46
CA VAL A 87 24.54 17.03 -10.31
C VAL A 87 25.66 18.00 -9.93
N GLN A 88 26.70 17.48 -9.27
CA GLN A 88 27.91 18.28 -9.04
C GLN A 88 28.55 18.53 -10.41
N PRO A 89 28.98 19.79 -10.69
CA PRO A 89 29.57 20.17 -11.97
C PRO A 89 30.88 19.43 -12.26
#